data_AF-A0A1M3I7H5-F1
#
_entry.id   AF-A0A1M3I7H5-F1
#
_cell.length_a   1.000
_cell.length_b   1.000
_cell.length_c   1.000
_cell.angle_alpha   90.00
_cell.angle_beta   90.00
_cell.angle_gamma   90.00
#
_symmetry.space_group_name_H-M   'P 1'
#
loop_
_entity.id
_entity.type
_entity.pdbx_description
1 polymer ?
#
loop_
_entity_poly.entity_id
_entity_poly.type
_entity_poly.pdbx_seq_one_letter_code
_entity_poly.pdbx_strand_id
1 'polypeptide(L)'
;MRSLLAAFAALSGLMNISGGAIAQPVQPADASMGDRAVQLCTQDANVDSCWRAGVEAEKRGDAGATLAAYEASCAAGFQMGGCYEAGKIYFLSSKLRDYGKSKDRMMQVCRSPDIGIGPYACKYLGIIYRNGLSGRPRIDQAFEALSRACFTHNEEPFIDGNGCEILADNIPSADEMGTSEDFWQPDYVAYLALTRGCSDDMPALCDRALNIHRQAVGKSANWLARCAEDTQAVGFSGKCEDLARSASPAKFEQRQAFRRNLVRMFYRATEYAG
;
A
#
# COMPACT_ATOMS: atom_id res chain seq x y z
N MET A 1 -1.06 41.33 -27.34
CA MET A 1 -0.45 42.67 -27.35
C MET A 1 0.11 42.97 -25.97
N ARG A 2 1.33 43.54 -25.90
CA ARG A 2 2.26 43.67 -24.74
C ARG A 2 3.03 42.35 -24.48
N SER A 3 4.19 42.06 -25.06
CA SER A 3 5.49 42.78 -25.17
C SER A 3 6.06 43.24 -23.84
N LEU A 4 7.15 42.60 -23.40
CA LEU A 4 8.42 43.25 -23.05
C LEU A 4 9.58 42.23 -23.07
N LEU A 5 10.56 42.56 -23.91
CA LEU A 5 11.89 41.97 -24.05
C LEU A 5 12.84 42.52 -22.97
N ALA A 6 13.84 41.73 -22.58
CA ALA A 6 15.27 42.09 -22.41
C ALA A 6 15.98 40.97 -21.60
N ALA A 7 17.27 40.69 -21.66
CA ALA A 7 18.38 40.80 -22.60
C ALA A 7 19.64 40.48 -21.77
N PHE A 8 20.56 39.74 -22.39
CA PHE A 8 21.93 39.40 -22.00
C PHE A 8 22.69 40.37 -21.07
N ALA A 9 23.49 39.80 -20.16
CA ALA A 9 24.79 40.35 -19.78
C ALA A 9 25.77 39.20 -19.43
N ALA A 10 26.71 38.97 -20.34
CA ALA A 10 27.94 38.21 -20.09
C ALA A 10 28.97 39.18 -19.48
N LEU A 11 29.64 38.76 -18.40
CA LEU A 11 30.84 39.44 -17.91
C LEU A 11 32.00 38.45 -17.87
N SER A 12 32.98 38.74 -18.73
CA SER A 12 34.32 38.18 -18.76
C SER A 12 35.16 38.87 -17.68
N GLY A 13 35.84 38.09 -16.85
CA GLY A 13 36.80 38.56 -15.85
C GLY A 13 38.11 37.78 -15.96
N LEU A 14 39.21 38.54 -16.01
CA LEU A 14 40.57 38.16 -16.39
C LEU A 14 41.30 37.22 -15.41
N MET A 15 42.34 36.61 -16.00
CA MET A 15 43.36 35.75 -15.41
C MET A 15 44.05 36.32 -14.17
N ASN A 16 44.39 35.43 -13.23
CA ASN A 16 45.59 35.54 -12.42
C ASN A 16 46.32 34.20 -12.44
N ILE A 17 47.53 34.23 -13.02
CA ILE A 17 48.52 33.14 -13.00
C ILE A 17 49.49 33.47 -11.88
N SER A 18 49.62 32.59 -10.90
CA SER A 18 50.72 32.65 -9.95
C SER A 18 51.02 31.26 -9.37
N GLY A 19 52.24 30.80 -9.64
CA GLY A 19 53.11 30.14 -8.67
C GLY A 19 52.88 28.65 -8.45
N GLY A 20 53.75 27.83 -9.05
CA GLY A 20 53.93 26.43 -8.66
C GLY A 20 54.54 26.31 -7.27
N ALA A 21 53.92 25.48 -6.43
CA ALA A 21 54.55 24.82 -5.30
C ALA A 21 54.31 23.32 -5.49
N ILE A 22 55.40 22.56 -5.63
CA ILE A 22 55.38 21.10 -5.65
C ILE A 22 55.02 20.65 -4.23
N ALA A 23 53.74 20.38 -4.00
CA ALA A 23 53.25 19.72 -2.81
C ALA A 23 53.28 18.22 -3.03
N GLN A 24 53.89 17.52 -2.09
CA GLN A 24 53.99 16.06 -1.99
C GLN A 24 52.61 15.40 -2.07
N PRO A 25 52.51 14.12 -2.51
CA PRO A 25 51.25 13.38 -2.46
C PRO A 25 50.88 13.15 -0.99
N VAL A 26 50.07 14.06 -0.45
CA VAL A 26 49.30 13.82 0.77
C VAL A 26 48.29 12.74 0.38
N GLN A 27 48.52 11.53 0.90
CA GLN A 27 47.53 10.48 0.87
C GLN A 27 46.20 11.06 1.34
N PRO A 28 45.09 10.86 0.61
CA PRO A 28 43.79 11.18 1.16
C PRO A 28 43.61 10.34 2.42
N ALA A 29 43.63 10.99 3.57
CA ALA A 29 43.18 10.41 4.82
C ALA A 29 41.77 9.87 4.59
N ASP A 30 41.61 8.59 4.86
CA ASP A 30 40.42 7.77 4.66
C ASP A 30 39.11 8.52 4.94
N ALA A 31 38.55 9.10 3.89
CA ALA A 31 37.13 9.38 3.81
C ALA A 31 36.43 8.06 3.43
N SER A 32 36.39 7.12 4.37
CA SER A 32 35.53 5.94 4.30
C SER A 32 34.94 5.62 5.67
N MET A 33 34.16 6.56 6.19
CA MET A 33 33.08 6.27 7.15
C MET A 33 31.71 6.19 6.46
N GLY A 34 31.68 6.21 5.12
CA GLY A 34 30.47 6.04 4.30
C GLY A 34 30.25 4.60 3.82
N ASP A 35 31.31 3.79 3.85
CA ASP A 35 31.31 2.37 3.46
C ASP A 35 31.28 1.49 4.72
N ARG A 36 30.42 1.87 5.67
CA ARG A 36 30.13 1.03 6.84
C ARG A 36 29.54 -0.25 6.30
N ALA A 37 30.40 -1.27 6.25
CA ALA A 37 30.14 -2.66 5.97
C ALA A 37 28.65 -2.91 5.81
N VAL A 38 28.20 -3.06 4.56
CA VAL A 38 27.01 -3.85 4.29
C VAL A 38 27.34 -5.18 4.95
N GLN A 39 26.87 -5.36 6.18
CA GLN A 39 26.89 -6.64 6.84
C GLN A 39 26.13 -7.52 5.87
N LEU A 40 26.86 -8.42 5.19
CA LEU A 40 26.27 -9.31 4.21
C LEU A 40 25.23 -10.11 4.99
N CYS A 41 23.97 -9.72 4.84
CA CYS A 41 22.87 -10.47 5.41
C CYS A 41 22.99 -11.89 4.86
N THR A 42 22.79 -12.87 5.72
CA THR A 42 22.83 -14.27 5.34
C THR A 42 21.44 -14.83 5.48
N GLN A 43 20.99 -15.60 4.50
CA GLN A 43 19.73 -16.30 4.59
C GLN A 43 19.75 -17.25 5.80
N ASP A 44 18.67 -17.23 6.58
CA ASP A 44 18.49 -18.03 7.79
C ASP A 44 17.04 -18.51 7.84
N ALA A 45 16.81 -19.69 7.26
CA ALA A 45 15.48 -20.25 7.01
C ALA A 45 14.58 -19.30 6.19
N ASN A 46 13.43 -18.90 6.74
CA ASN A 46 12.46 -18.00 6.11
C ASN A 46 12.72 -16.52 6.40
N VAL A 47 13.82 -16.19 7.09
CA VAL A 47 14.27 -14.82 7.35
C VAL A 47 15.75 -14.68 6.98
N ASP A 48 16.33 -13.52 7.27
CA ASP A 48 17.75 -13.26 7.12
C ASP A 48 18.36 -12.72 8.43
N SER A 49 19.69 -12.79 8.55
CA SER A 49 20.40 -12.38 9.75
C SER A 49 20.21 -10.90 10.09
N CYS A 50 20.01 -10.03 9.11
CA CYS A 50 19.75 -8.61 9.33
C CYS A 50 18.32 -8.37 9.85
N TRP A 51 17.33 -9.11 9.36
CA TRP A 51 15.97 -9.05 9.92
C TRP A 51 15.95 -9.46 11.39
N ARG A 52 16.64 -10.55 11.74
CA ARG A 52 16.79 -10.98 13.14
C ARG A 52 17.50 -9.92 13.98
N ALA A 53 18.56 -9.31 13.46
CA ALA A 53 19.24 -8.21 14.13
C ALA A 53 18.30 -7.01 14.38
N GLY A 54 17.38 -6.73 13.46
CA GLY A 54 16.33 -5.72 13.61
C GLY A 54 15.39 -6.03 14.77
N VAL A 55 14.89 -7.27 14.85
CA VAL A 55 14.05 -7.73 15.97
C VAL A 55 14.79 -7.63 17.32
N GLU A 56 16.06 -8.03 17.37
CA GLU A 56 16.86 -7.93 18.60
C GLU A 56 17.13 -6.48 19.00
N ALA A 57 17.34 -5.58 18.02
CA ALA A 57 17.46 -4.14 18.28
C ALA A 57 16.15 -3.54 18.79
N GLU A 58 15.01 -3.97 18.24
CA GLU A 58 13.68 -3.53 18.67
C GLU A 58 13.41 -3.91 20.13
N LYS A 59 13.75 -5.14 20.53
CA LYS A 59 13.66 -5.60 21.93
C LYS A 59 14.49 -4.75 22.89
N ARG A 60 15.59 -4.16 22.42
CA ARG A 60 16.43 -3.24 23.21
C ARG A 60 15.93 -1.78 23.19
N GLY A 61 14.90 -1.47 22.39
CA GLY A 61 14.37 -0.12 22.22
C GLY A 61 15.28 0.79 21.38
N ASP A 62 16.25 0.24 20.64
CA ASP A 62 17.16 1.02 19.80
C ASP A 62 16.57 1.23 18.40
N ALA A 63 15.68 2.22 18.28
CA ALA A 63 14.99 2.50 17.04
C ALA A 63 15.92 2.78 15.84
N GLY A 64 17.12 3.35 16.09
CA GLY A 64 18.10 3.63 15.04
C GLY A 64 18.73 2.35 14.51
N ALA A 65 19.16 1.47 15.41
CA ALA A 65 19.71 0.16 15.03
C ALA A 65 18.64 -0.75 14.41
N THR A 66 17.40 -0.72 14.91
CA THR A 66 16.27 -1.45 14.34
C THR A 66 16.04 -1.05 12.89
N LEU A 67 15.94 0.26 12.60
CA LEU A 67 15.73 0.74 11.23
C LEU A 67 16.89 0.35 10.32
N ALA A 68 18.14 0.54 10.77
CA ALA A 68 19.32 0.20 9.98
C ALA A 68 19.37 -1.29 9.61
N ALA A 69 19.02 -2.17 10.55
CA ALA A 69 19.01 -3.61 10.32
C ALA A 69 17.88 -4.05 9.36
N TYR A 70 16.68 -3.47 9.47
CA TYR A 70 15.59 -3.76 8.52
C TYR A 70 15.86 -3.19 7.12
N GLU A 71 16.51 -2.04 7.01
CA GLU A 71 16.99 -1.51 5.72
C GLU A 71 18.03 -2.44 5.08
N ALA A 72 18.96 -2.97 5.88
CA ALA A 72 19.93 -3.94 5.40
C ALA A 72 19.26 -5.25 4.92
N SER A 73 18.29 -5.76 5.69
CA SER A 73 17.47 -6.91 5.30
C SER A 73 16.70 -6.66 4.00
N CYS A 74 16.07 -5.48 3.87
CA CYS A 74 15.36 -5.08 2.65
C CYS A 74 16.30 -5.04 1.44
N ALA A 75 17.49 -4.45 1.60
CA ALA A 75 18.49 -4.36 0.55
C ALA A 75 19.06 -5.73 0.14
N ALA A 76 19.14 -6.68 1.08
CA ALA A 76 19.59 -8.04 0.79
C ALA A 76 18.61 -8.84 -0.08
N GLY A 77 17.31 -8.49 -0.06
CA GLY A 77 16.33 -9.02 -1.01
C GLY A 77 15.96 -10.50 -0.84
N PHE A 78 16.35 -11.15 0.27
CA PHE A 78 15.96 -12.54 0.54
C PHE A 78 14.46 -12.70 0.80
N GLN A 79 13.81 -11.68 1.35
CA GLN A 79 12.41 -11.65 1.74
C GLN A 79 11.90 -10.21 1.90
N MET A 80 10.58 -10.03 1.95
CA MET A 80 9.96 -8.69 1.97
C MET A 80 9.75 -8.10 3.37
N GLY A 81 9.89 -8.90 4.43
CA GLY A 81 9.67 -8.48 5.81
C GLY A 81 10.60 -7.34 6.25
N GLY A 82 11.87 -7.34 5.82
CA GLY A 82 12.77 -6.20 6.08
C GLY A 82 12.25 -4.89 5.49
N CYS A 83 11.78 -4.92 4.25
CA CYS A 83 11.21 -3.74 3.60
C CYS A 83 9.93 -3.28 4.31
N TYR A 84 9.05 -4.21 4.68
CA TYR A 84 7.81 -3.88 5.38
C TYR A 84 8.06 -3.23 6.75
N GLU A 85 8.94 -3.80 7.56
CA GLU A 85 9.24 -3.27 8.89
C GLU A 85 9.97 -1.93 8.82
N ALA A 86 10.93 -1.76 7.91
CA ALA A 86 11.54 -0.44 7.66
C ALA A 86 10.49 0.60 7.22
N GLY A 87 9.60 0.21 6.30
CA GLY A 87 8.50 1.06 5.83
C GLY A 87 7.55 1.49 6.95
N LYS A 88 7.23 0.59 7.89
CA LYS A 88 6.41 0.88 9.08
C LYS A 88 7.09 1.87 10.00
N ILE A 89 8.40 1.70 10.26
CA ILE A 89 9.16 2.62 11.10
C ILE A 89 9.13 4.03 10.49
N TYR A 90 9.41 4.14 9.18
CA TYR A 90 9.32 5.42 8.48
C TYR A 90 7.92 6.05 8.49
N PHE A 91 6.86 5.25 8.60
CA PHE A 91 5.49 5.75 8.67
C PHE A 91 5.10 6.20 10.09
N LEU A 92 5.31 5.33 11.07
CA LEU A 92 4.74 5.44 12.41
C LEU A 92 5.62 6.22 13.39
N SER A 93 6.95 6.04 13.31
CA SER A 93 7.88 6.65 14.26
C SER A 93 7.84 8.18 14.11
N SER A 94 7.58 8.92 15.19
CA SER A 94 7.65 10.39 15.17
C SER A 94 9.08 10.91 14.97
N LYS A 95 10.09 10.16 15.46
CA LYS A 95 11.50 10.53 15.40
C LYS A 95 12.17 10.16 14.07
N LEU A 96 11.79 9.03 13.49
CA LEU A 96 12.41 8.48 12.27
C LEU A 96 11.49 8.61 11.05
N ARG A 97 10.45 9.44 11.15
CA ARG A 97 9.43 9.57 10.10
C ARG A 97 10.05 10.02 8.78
N ASP A 98 9.73 9.30 7.72
CA ASP A 98 10.05 9.69 6.34
C ASP A 98 9.03 9.04 5.41
N TYR A 99 7.96 9.77 5.08
CA TYR A 99 6.90 9.21 4.23
C TYR A 99 7.36 8.92 2.80
N GLY A 100 8.42 9.58 2.32
CA GLY A 100 9.02 9.27 1.02
C GLY A 100 9.63 7.87 1.03
N LYS A 101 10.49 7.58 2.00
CA LYS A 101 11.08 6.25 2.15
C LYS A 101 10.04 5.19 2.53
N SER A 102 9.06 5.54 3.37
CA SER A 102 7.94 4.65 3.68
C SER A 102 7.20 4.24 2.41
N LYS A 103 6.85 5.21 1.54
CA LYS A 103 6.22 4.94 0.25
C LYS A 103 7.04 3.96 -0.58
N ASP A 104 8.33 4.21 -0.72
CA ASP A 104 9.21 3.40 -1.58
C ASP A 104 9.27 1.95 -1.09
N ARG A 105 9.41 1.74 0.22
CA ARG A 105 9.41 0.40 0.83
C ARG A 105 8.05 -0.29 0.73
N MET A 106 6.96 0.41 1.04
CA MET A 106 5.60 -0.14 0.96
C MET A 106 5.21 -0.48 -0.48
N MET A 107 5.63 0.32 -1.46
CA MET A 107 5.44 0.03 -2.88
C MET A 107 6.18 -1.24 -3.32
N GLN A 108 7.41 -1.46 -2.84
CA GLN A 108 8.16 -2.68 -3.13
C GLN A 108 7.45 -3.92 -2.58
N VAL A 109 6.98 -3.88 -1.32
CA VAL A 109 6.27 -5.01 -0.70
C VAL A 109 4.90 -5.23 -1.32
N CYS A 110 4.12 -4.16 -1.55
CA CYS A 110 2.78 -4.25 -2.14
C CYS A 110 2.79 -4.84 -3.56
N ARG A 111 3.85 -4.58 -4.34
CA ARG A 111 4.03 -5.14 -5.69
C ARG A 111 4.67 -6.53 -5.71
N SER A 112 5.14 -7.02 -4.58
CA SER A 112 5.73 -8.35 -4.48
C SER A 112 4.66 -9.45 -4.57
N PRO A 113 5.05 -10.71 -4.86
CA PRO A 113 4.15 -11.85 -4.77
C PRO A 113 3.90 -12.32 -3.33
N ASP A 114 4.41 -11.62 -2.30
CA ASP A 114 4.20 -11.98 -0.91
C ASP A 114 2.73 -11.81 -0.51
N ILE A 115 2.03 -12.94 -0.42
CA ILE A 115 0.60 -13.00 -0.09
C ILE A 115 0.31 -12.66 1.38
N GLY A 116 1.31 -12.79 2.26
CA GLY A 116 1.15 -12.58 3.69
C GLY A 116 1.24 -11.11 4.06
N ILE A 117 2.32 -10.45 3.66
CA ILE A 117 2.63 -9.07 4.06
C ILE A 117 2.17 -8.04 3.02
N GLY A 118 2.09 -8.45 1.74
CA GLY A 118 1.66 -7.60 0.62
C GLY A 118 0.40 -6.76 0.92
N PRO A 119 -0.71 -7.36 1.39
CA PRO A 119 -1.95 -6.63 1.68
C PRO A 119 -1.76 -5.50 2.70
N TYR A 120 -0.99 -5.77 3.76
CA TYR A 120 -0.70 -4.80 4.81
C TYR A 120 0.14 -3.64 4.30
N ALA A 121 1.12 -3.91 3.45
CA ALA A 121 1.93 -2.87 2.83
C ALA A 121 1.10 -2.01 1.86
N CYS A 122 0.21 -2.64 1.10
CA CYS A 122 -0.71 -1.93 0.20
C CYS A 122 -1.64 -0.96 0.96
N LYS A 123 -2.09 -1.31 2.18
CA LYS A 123 -2.82 -0.36 3.04
C LYS A 123 -2.00 0.91 3.31
N TYR A 124 -0.78 0.77 3.81
CA TYR A 124 0.06 1.93 4.13
C TYR A 124 0.31 2.78 2.88
N LEU A 125 0.58 2.13 1.75
CA LEU A 125 0.76 2.81 0.47
C LEU A 125 -0.49 3.61 0.06
N GLY A 126 -1.68 3.01 0.22
CA GLY A 126 -2.96 3.66 -0.01
C GLY A 126 -3.16 4.90 0.86
N ILE A 127 -2.85 4.82 2.16
CA ILE A 127 -2.91 5.96 3.09
C ILE A 127 -1.94 7.08 2.66
N ILE A 128 -0.72 6.71 2.28
CA ILE A 128 0.29 7.67 1.80
C ILE A 128 -0.22 8.44 0.57
N TYR A 129 -0.76 7.72 -0.42
CA TYR A 129 -1.29 8.34 -1.64
C TYR A 129 -2.53 9.19 -1.38
N ARG A 130 -3.48 8.70 -0.56
CA ARG A 130 -4.72 9.42 -0.26
C ARG A 130 -4.45 10.75 0.42
N ASN A 131 -3.58 10.73 1.43
CA ASN A 131 -3.31 11.89 2.26
C ASN A 131 -2.18 12.78 1.73
N GLY A 132 -1.54 12.42 0.60
CA GLY A 132 -0.41 13.16 0.05
C GLY A 132 0.80 13.19 1.01
N LEU A 133 1.04 12.14 1.78
CA LEU A 133 2.06 12.18 2.84
C LEU A 133 3.50 12.31 2.28
N SER A 134 3.69 11.96 1.02
CA SER A 134 4.97 12.09 0.28
C SER A 134 4.86 12.94 -0.99
N GLY A 135 3.87 13.84 -1.06
CA GLY A 135 3.63 14.68 -2.23
C GLY A 135 2.23 15.26 -2.29
N ARG A 136 1.65 15.36 -3.49
CA ARG A 136 0.22 15.68 -3.64
C ARG A 136 -0.62 14.42 -3.49
N PRO A 137 -1.87 14.51 -3.01
CA PRO A 137 -2.81 13.40 -3.05
C PRO A 137 -2.92 12.77 -4.45
N ARG A 138 -3.04 11.45 -4.50
CA ARG A 138 -3.15 10.64 -5.72
C ARG A 138 -4.29 9.64 -5.55
N ILE A 139 -5.50 10.06 -5.92
CA ILE A 139 -6.74 9.32 -5.61
C ILE A 139 -6.80 7.99 -6.37
N ASP A 140 -6.41 8.01 -7.64
CA ASP A 140 -6.21 6.84 -8.51
C ASP A 140 -5.29 5.80 -7.84
N GLN A 141 -4.12 6.22 -7.40
CA GLN A 141 -3.11 5.34 -6.81
C GLN A 141 -3.50 4.87 -5.41
N ALA A 142 -4.22 5.71 -4.66
CA ALA A 142 -4.77 5.34 -3.36
C ALA A 142 -5.82 4.25 -3.50
N PHE A 143 -6.77 4.42 -4.43
CA PHE A 143 -7.79 3.42 -4.72
C PHE A 143 -7.15 2.12 -5.19
N GLU A 144 -6.17 2.17 -6.09
CA GLU A 144 -5.43 0.98 -6.55
C GLU A 144 -4.77 0.23 -5.39
N ALA A 145 -4.00 0.92 -4.55
CA ALA A 145 -3.30 0.31 -3.44
C ALA A 145 -4.27 -0.25 -2.38
N LEU A 146 -5.32 0.49 -2.00
CA LEU A 146 -6.33 0.00 -1.06
C LEU A 146 -7.13 -1.18 -1.63
N SER A 147 -7.40 -1.18 -2.94
CA SER A 147 -8.00 -2.31 -3.64
C SER A 147 -7.11 -3.54 -3.54
N ARG A 148 -5.79 -3.43 -3.75
CA ARG A 148 -4.86 -4.54 -3.58
C ARG A 148 -4.76 -5.02 -2.12
N ALA A 149 -4.95 -4.13 -1.13
CA ALA A 149 -5.01 -4.53 0.28
C ALA A 149 -6.24 -5.38 0.61
N CYS A 150 -7.37 -5.13 -0.05
CA CYS A 150 -8.65 -5.79 0.24
C CYS A 150 -8.99 -6.94 -0.72
N PHE A 151 -8.66 -6.79 -2.00
CA PHE A 151 -8.94 -7.71 -3.10
C PHE A 151 -7.63 -8.04 -3.80
N THR A 152 -6.76 -8.78 -3.10
CA THR A 152 -5.38 -9.05 -3.54
C THR A 152 -5.25 -9.49 -4.99
N HIS A 153 -4.12 -9.12 -5.59
CA HIS A 153 -3.73 -9.53 -6.94
C HIS A 153 -3.11 -10.94 -7.00
N ASN A 154 -2.97 -11.62 -5.87
CA ASN A 154 -2.37 -12.94 -5.78
C ASN A 154 -3.44 -14.04 -5.78
N GLU A 155 -3.06 -15.28 -6.14
CA GLU A 155 -3.98 -16.42 -6.26
C GLU A 155 -4.71 -16.76 -4.95
N GLU A 156 -4.04 -16.52 -3.82
CA GLU A 156 -4.59 -16.71 -2.49
C GLU A 156 -5.18 -15.40 -1.94
N PRO A 157 -6.47 -15.37 -1.58
CA PRO A 157 -7.14 -14.14 -1.17
C PRO A 157 -6.93 -13.83 0.33
N PHE A 158 -5.67 -13.82 0.76
CA PHE A 158 -5.28 -13.19 2.03
C PHE A 158 -5.57 -11.70 1.97
N ILE A 159 -5.91 -11.07 3.09
CA ILE A 159 -6.30 -9.66 3.13
C ILE A 159 -5.78 -8.98 4.37
N ASP A 160 -5.86 -7.65 4.35
CA ASP A 160 -5.87 -6.83 5.55
C ASP A 160 -7.30 -6.29 5.74
N GLY A 161 -8.04 -6.83 6.73
CA GLY A 161 -9.40 -6.38 7.01
C GLY A 161 -9.50 -4.87 7.31
N ASN A 162 -8.47 -4.27 7.91
CA ASN A 162 -8.43 -2.82 8.10
C ASN A 162 -8.14 -2.07 6.79
N GLY A 163 -7.38 -2.67 5.86
CA GLY A 163 -7.25 -2.18 4.49
C GLY A 163 -8.59 -2.14 3.75
N CYS A 164 -9.43 -3.17 3.94
CA CYS A 164 -10.80 -3.19 3.42
C CYS A 164 -11.69 -2.10 4.00
N GLU A 165 -11.59 -1.85 5.31
CA GLU A 165 -12.29 -0.75 5.97
C GLU A 165 -11.89 0.61 5.37
N ILE A 166 -10.59 0.87 5.27
CA ILE A 166 -10.07 2.13 4.73
C ILE A 166 -10.47 2.29 3.26
N LEU A 167 -10.47 1.22 2.47
CA LEU A 167 -10.99 1.23 1.11
C LEU A 167 -12.45 1.69 1.09
N ALA A 168 -13.31 1.05 1.88
CA ALA A 168 -14.73 1.38 1.93
C ALA A 168 -15.01 2.84 2.34
N ASP A 169 -14.19 3.39 3.25
CA ASP A 169 -14.29 4.78 3.71
C ASP A 169 -13.74 5.80 2.70
N ASN A 170 -13.04 5.34 1.66
CA ASN A 170 -12.35 6.19 0.70
C ASN A 170 -12.63 5.79 -0.77
N ILE A 171 -13.79 5.19 -1.05
CA ILE A 171 -14.20 4.95 -2.43
C ILE A 171 -14.34 6.31 -3.15
N PRO A 172 -13.57 6.56 -4.22
CA PRO A 172 -13.65 7.82 -4.95
C PRO A 172 -15.03 7.99 -5.61
N SER A 173 -15.41 9.23 -5.88
CA SER A 173 -16.58 9.54 -6.71
C SER A 173 -16.38 9.12 -8.17
N ALA A 174 -17.47 9.05 -8.94
CA ALA A 174 -17.41 8.77 -10.37
C ALA A 174 -16.56 9.82 -11.12
N ASP A 175 -16.69 11.10 -10.74
CA ASP A 175 -15.89 12.21 -11.28
C ASP A 175 -14.39 12.05 -10.99
N GLU A 176 -14.02 11.69 -9.76
CA GLU A 176 -12.61 11.42 -9.40
C GLU A 176 -12.04 10.23 -10.16
N MET A 177 -12.89 9.28 -10.55
CA MET A 177 -12.53 8.12 -11.37
C MET A 177 -12.65 8.38 -12.89
N GLY A 178 -13.14 9.55 -13.30
CA GLY A 178 -13.34 9.89 -14.72
C GLY A 178 -14.34 8.99 -15.44
N THR A 179 -15.38 8.52 -14.74
CA THR A 179 -16.41 7.61 -15.27
C THR A 179 -17.82 8.09 -14.93
N SER A 180 -18.86 7.43 -15.45
CA SER A 180 -20.26 7.80 -15.19
C SER A 180 -20.79 7.21 -13.89
N GLU A 181 -21.75 7.88 -13.26
CA GLU A 181 -22.45 7.36 -12.07
C GLU A 181 -23.31 6.12 -12.38
N ASP A 182 -23.75 5.94 -13.62
CA ASP A 182 -24.45 4.72 -14.04
C ASP A 182 -23.55 3.50 -13.92
N PHE A 183 -22.26 3.67 -14.22
CA PHE A 183 -21.27 2.62 -14.18
C PHE A 183 -20.62 2.48 -12.80
N TRP A 184 -20.26 3.60 -12.16
CA TRP A 184 -19.56 3.62 -10.90
C TRP A 184 -20.51 3.87 -9.74
N GLN A 185 -20.66 2.85 -8.89
CA GLN A 185 -21.59 2.84 -7.77
C GLN A 185 -20.81 2.74 -6.45
N PRO A 186 -20.35 3.87 -5.86
CA PRO A 186 -19.45 3.85 -4.70
C PRO A 186 -19.95 3.02 -3.53
N ASP A 187 -21.24 3.12 -3.20
CA ASP A 187 -21.87 2.37 -2.11
C ASP A 187 -21.80 0.85 -2.32
N TYR A 188 -21.87 0.38 -3.57
CA TYR A 188 -21.74 -1.03 -3.90
C TYR A 188 -20.29 -1.51 -3.71
N VAL A 189 -19.33 -0.72 -4.18
CA VAL A 189 -17.90 -1.03 -4.00
C VAL A 189 -17.54 -1.04 -2.51
N ALA A 190 -18.05 -0.08 -1.73
CA ALA A 190 -17.89 -0.03 -0.28
C ALA A 190 -18.56 -1.24 0.41
N TYR A 191 -19.75 -1.64 -0.02
CA TYR A 191 -20.44 -2.83 0.48
C TYR A 191 -19.59 -4.09 0.28
N LEU A 192 -19.02 -4.28 -0.92
CA LEU A 192 -18.14 -5.42 -1.22
C LEU A 192 -16.87 -5.38 -0.36
N ALA A 193 -16.24 -4.21 -0.21
CA ALA A 193 -15.04 -4.04 0.60
C ALA A 193 -15.29 -4.38 2.08
N LEU A 194 -16.37 -3.88 2.67
CA LEU A 194 -16.74 -4.19 4.06
C LEU A 194 -17.10 -5.67 4.24
N THR A 195 -17.83 -6.24 3.28
CA THR A 195 -18.14 -7.69 3.27
C THR A 195 -16.87 -8.52 3.20
N ARG A 196 -15.87 -8.06 2.44
CA ARG A 196 -14.56 -8.70 2.37
C ARG A 196 -13.81 -8.60 3.68
N GLY A 197 -13.76 -7.42 4.30
CA GLY A 197 -13.15 -7.22 5.63
C GLY A 197 -13.83 -8.03 6.73
N CYS A 198 -15.17 -8.19 6.68
CA CYS A 198 -15.93 -9.05 7.58
C CYS A 198 -15.43 -10.51 7.57
N SER A 199 -14.94 -11.00 6.42
CA SER A 199 -14.35 -12.34 6.31
C SER A 199 -13.00 -12.50 7.00
N ASP A 200 -12.42 -11.43 7.53
CA ASP A 200 -11.18 -11.39 8.31
C ASP A 200 -11.43 -11.32 9.82
N ASP A 201 -12.55 -11.91 10.27
CA ASP A 201 -12.95 -11.96 11.68
C ASP A 201 -13.15 -10.56 12.31
N MET A 202 -13.61 -9.61 11.49
CA MET A 202 -13.94 -8.23 11.91
C MET A 202 -15.48 -8.00 11.92
N PRO A 203 -16.20 -8.39 13.00
CA PRO A 203 -17.68 -8.35 13.04
C PRO A 203 -18.26 -6.94 12.83
N ALA A 204 -17.57 -5.90 13.29
CA ALA A 204 -18.01 -4.51 13.08
C ALA A 204 -18.13 -4.15 11.59
N LEU A 205 -17.29 -4.73 10.72
CA LEU A 205 -17.38 -4.50 9.28
C LEU A 205 -18.59 -5.22 8.66
N CYS A 206 -19.00 -6.36 9.23
CA CYS A 206 -20.23 -7.06 8.84
C CYS A 206 -21.46 -6.18 9.10
N ASP A 207 -21.53 -5.57 10.29
CA ASP A 207 -22.64 -4.69 10.69
C ASP A 207 -22.71 -3.45 9.80
N ARG A 208 -21.55 -2.87 9.46
CA ARG A 208 -21.45 -1.75 8.53
C ARG A 208 -21.93 -2.14 7.12
N ALA A 209 -21.50 -3.29 6.59
CA ALA A 209 -21.95 -3.80 5.30
C ALA A 209 -23.48 -4.00 5.28
N LEU A 210 -24.04 -4.63 6.31
CA LEU A 210 -25.48 -4.81 6.47
C LEU A 210 -26.23 -3.47 6.57
N ASN A 211 -25.63 -2.46 7.20
CA ASN A 211 -26.21 -1.13 7.25
C ASN A 211 -26.25 -0.45 5.87
N ILE A 212 -25.16 -0.50 5.09
CA ILE A 212 -25.14 0.02 3.71
C ILE A 212 -26.23 -0.66 2.88
N HIS A 213 -26.33 -1.98 2.93
CA HIS A 213 -27.37 -2.71 2.22
C HIS A 213 -28.79 -2.28 2.64
N ARG A 214 -29.07 -2.17 3.95
CA ARG A 214 -30.39 -1.72 4.43
C ARG A 214 -30.74 -0.31 3.96
N GLN A 215 -29.78 0.60 3.97
CA GLN A 215 -29.98 1.96 3.47
C GLN A 215 -30.26 1.97 1.96
N ALA A 216 -29.55 1.15 1.19
CA ALA A 216 -29.79 0.99 -0.23
C ALA A 216 -31.19 0.46 -0.54
N VAL A 217 -31.70 -0.52 0.23
CA VAL A 217 -33.08 -1.01 0.10
C VAL A 217 -34.09 0.11 0.36
N GLY A 218 -33.91 0.86 1.45
CA GLY A 218 -34.80 1.99 1.79
C GLY A 218 -34.82 3.11 0.75
N LYS A 219 -33.75 3.24 -0.03
CA LYS A 219 -33.61 4.22 -1.13
C LYS A 219 -33.91 3.64 -2.51
N SER A 220 -34.21 2.34 -2.61
CA SER A 220 -34.32 1.63 -3.89
C SER A 220 -33.10 1.86 -4.80
N ALA A 221 -31.89 1.77 -4.23
CA ALA A 221 -30.66 2.06 -4.96
C ALA A 221 -30.45 1.11 -6.15
N ASN A 222 -30.06 1.66 -7.30
CA ASN A 222 -29.88 0.92 -8.55
C ASN A 222 -28.87 -0.23 -8.43
N TRP A 223 -27.84 -0.08 -7.59
CA TRP A 223 -26.81 -1.09 -7.44
C TRP A 223 -27.30 -2.42 -6.84
N LEU A 224 -28.46 -2.45 -6.18
CA LEU A 224 -29.04 -3.69 -5.66
C LEU A 224 -29.32 -4.72 -6.77
N ALA A 225 -29.80 -4.26 -7.93
CA ALA A 225 -30.01 -5.11 -9.09
C ALA A 225 -28.68 -5.69 -9.60
N ARG A 226 -27.66 -4.83 -9.72
CA ARG A 226 -26.29 -5.24 -10.10
C ARG A 226 -25.70 -6.24 -9.11
N CYS A 227 -25.87 -6.04 -7.81
CA CYS A 227 -25.41 -6.99 -6.81
C CYS A 227 -26.06 -8.36 -6.97
N ALA A 228 -27.37 -8.41 -7.24
CA ALA A 228 -28.07 -9.66 -7.52
C ALA A 228 -27.50 -10.36 -8.77
N GLU A 229 -27.30 -9.63 -9.86
CA GLU A 229 -26.68 -10.15 -11.08
C GLU A 229 -25.26 -10.71 -10.82
N ASP A 230 -24.44 -9.97 -10.07
CA ASP A 230 -23.07 -10.37 -9.75
C ASP A 230 -23.04 -11.60 -8.83
N THR A 231 -23.94 -11.70 -7.84
CA THR A 231 -24.05 -12.90 -6.99
C THR A 231 -24.39 -14.15 -7.81
N GLN A 232 -25.29 -14.02 -8.78
CA GLN A 232 -25.62 -15.10 -9.71
C GLN A 232 -24.43 -15.44 -10.61
N ALA A 233 -23.74 -14.44 -11.16
CA ALA A 233 -22.62 -14.62 -12.06
C ALA A 233 -21.44 -15.36 -11.41
N VAL A 234 -21.22 -15.18 -10.10
CA VAL A 234 -20.17 -15.89 -9.35
C VAL A 234 -20.63 -17.20 -8.72
N GLY A 235 -21.89 -17.60 -8.94
CA GLY A 235 -22.47 -18.83 -8.40
C GLY A 235 -22.59 -18.82 -6.88
N PHE A 236 -22.78 -17.66 -6.26
CA PHE A 236 -23.08 -17.59 -4.84
C PHE A 236 -24.51 -18.11 -4.58
N SER A 237 -24.67 -19.00 -3.60
CA SER A 237 -25.96 -19.67 -3.36
C SER A 237 -26.99 -18.82 -2.61
N GLY A 238 -26.56 -17.73 -1.99
CA GLY A 238 -27.43 -16.78 -1.30
C GLY A 238 -27.77 -15.58 -2.18
N LYS A 239 -28.49 -14.62 -1.61
CA LYS A 239 -28.79 -13.34 -2.25
C LYS A 239 -27.77 -12.28 -1.88
N CYS A 240 -27.87 -11.09 -2.48
CA CYS A 240 -27.01 -9.95 -2.18
C CYS A 240 -26.94 -9.66 -0.67
N GLU A 241 -28.07 -9.66 0.03
CA GLU A 241 -28.18 -9.38 1.47
C GLU A 241 -27.49 -10.43 2.36
N ASP A 242 -27.28 -11.64 1.84
CA ASP A 242 -26.72 -12.76 2.58
C ASP A 242 -25.18 -12.74 2.58
N LEU A 243 -24.55 -11.98 1.69
CA LEU A 243 -23.09 -11.92 1.54
C LEU A 243 -22.40 -11.56 2.86
N ALA A 244 -22.79 -10.45 3.48
CA ALA A 244 -22.20 -10.01 4.76
C ALA A 244 -22.44 -11.01 5.90
N ARG A 245 -23.58 -11.72 5.91
CA ARG A 245 -23.89 -12.75 6.91
C ARG A 245 -23.08 -14.03 6.70
N SER A 246 -22.72 -14.30 5.45
CA SER A 246 -22.00 -15.50 5.03
C SER A 246 -20.48 -15.33 5.07
N ALA A 247 -19.99 -14.15 5.44
CA ALA A 247 -18.61 -13.75 5.22
C ALA A 247 -17.59 -14.40 6.17
N SER A 248 -17.99 -14.87 7.36
CA SER A 248 -17.10 -15.62 8.27
C SER A 248 -17.53 -17.08 8.44
N PRO A 249 -17.34 -17.93 7.42
CA PRO A 249 -17.51 -19.36 7.61
C PRO A 249 -16.38 -19.91 8.50
N ALA A 250 -16.72 -20.89 9.34
CA ALA A 250 -15.78 -21.49 10.29
C ALA A 250 -14.63 -22.27 9.62
N LYS A 251 -14.86 -22.77 8.40
CA LYS A 251 -13.86 -23.56 7.66
C LYS A 251 -13.03 -22.68 6.73
N PHE A 252 -11.72 -22.84 6.80
CA PHE A 252 -10.75 -22.10 5.98
C PHE A 252 -11.08 -22.15 4.48
N GLU A 253 -11.27 -23.34 3.90
CA GLU A 253 -11.56 -23.47 2.46
C GLU A 253 -12.84 -22.76 2.02
N GLN A 254 -13.87 -22.77 2.86
CA GLN A 254 -15.13 -22.07 2.59
C GLN A 254 -14.91 -20.55 2.62
N ARG A 255 -14.08 -20.08 3.55
CA ARG A 255 -13.68 -18.67 3.64
C ARG A 255 -12.92 -18.24 2.39
N GLN A 256 -11.96 -19.05 1.93
CA GLN A 256 -11.21 -18.75 0.71
C GLN A 256 -12.10 -18.78 -0.54
N ALA A 257 -13.02 -19.74 -0.66
CA ALA A 257 -13.98 -19.79 -1.76
C ALA A 257 -14.91 -18.56 -1.78
N PHE A 258 -15.46 -18.17 -0.62
CA PHE A 258 -16.25 -16.97 -0.47
C PHE A 258 -15.46 -15.71 -0.88
N ARG A 259 -14.23 -15.59 -0.39
CA ARG A 259 -13.32 -14.51 -0.72
C ARG A 259 -13.05 -14.45 -2.24
N ARG A 260 -12.77 -15.57 -2.91
CA ARG A 260 -12.61 -15.60 -4.38
C ARG A 260 -13.84 -15.09 -5.13
N ASN A 261 -15.05 -15.43 -4.67
CA ASN A 261 -16.28 -14.90 -5.25
C ASN A 261 -16.36 -13.38 -5.11
N LEU A 262 -16.04 -12.83 -3.93
CA LEU A 262 -16.00 -11.37 -3.74
C LEU A 262 -14.97 -10.66 -4.62
N VAL A 263 -13.81 -11.25 -4.88
CA VAL A 263 -12.81 -10.68 -5.82
C VAL A 263 -13.41 -10.56 -7.22
N ARG A 264 -14.07 -11.63 -7.70
CA ARG A 264 -14.73 -11.61 -9.01
C ARG A 264 -15.85 -10.57 -9.07
N MET A 265 -16.67 -10.46 -8.02
CA MET A 265 -17.70 -9.43 -7.94
C MET A 265 -17.09 -8.03 -7.94
N PHE A 266 -16.02 -7.80 -7.17
CA PHE A 266 -15.33 -6.52 -7.12
C PHE A 266 -14.77 -6.12 -8.49
N TYR A 267 -14.12 -7.02 -9.22
CA TYR A 267 -13.64 -6.75 -10.58
C TYR A 267 -14.77 -6.44 -11.56
N ARG A 268 -15.91 -7.13 -11.44
CA ARG A 268 -17.12 -6.79 -12.22
C ARG A 268 -17.71 -5.44 -11.84
N ALA A 269 -17.64 -5.07 -10.57
CA ALA A 269 -18.15 -3.80 -10.05
C ALA A 269 -17.29 -2.60 -10.48
N THR A 270 -15.99 -2.83 -10.72
CA THR A 270 -15.00 -1.76 -10.91
C THR A 270 -14.34 -1.76 -12.29
N GLU A 271 -14.60 -2.76 -13.14
CA GLU A 271 -13.83 -3.03 -14.39
C GLU A 271 -12.31 -3.10 -14.17
N TYR A 272 -11.89 -3.38 -12.94
CA TYR A 272 -10.49 -3.42 -12.57
C TYR A 272 -9.83 -4.70 -13.13
N ALA A 273 -9.11 -4.56 -14.24
CA ALA A 273 -8.08 -5.50 -14.66
C ALA A 273 -6.80 -5.15 -13.88
N GLY A 274 -6.63 -5.76 -12.70
CA GLY A 274 -5.46 -5.57 -11.85
C GLY A 274 -4.14 -6.06 -12.42
#